data_AF-A0A9D8Z9G3-F1
#
_entry.id   AF-A0A9D8Z9G3-F1
#
_cell.length_a   1.000
_cell.length_b   1.000
_cell.length_c   1.000
_cell.angle_alpha   90.00
_cell.angle_beta   90.00
_cell.angle_gamma   90.00
#
_symmetry.space_group_name_H-M   'P 1'
#
loop_
_entity.id
_entity.type
_entity.pdbx_description
1 polymer ?
#
loop_
_entity_poly.entity_id
_entity_poly.type
_entity_poly.pdbx_seq_one_letter_code
_entity_poly.pdbx_strand_id
1 'polypeptide(L)'
;MLAIILAADAASGAEKAAFPPFETWHFPSQVFWLVVLFGSLYFVLSRFILPSIGNTLERRESSIASDLDEAARLNDEAQDAQKSVEVSIAKAHAKARETADKARAKIDAQIAAETAKVDAEVDKKLAEAETRISALRADAMKNVESIAGDAAQSVLGKFGSKAAKADVSSAVKSVLAKG
;
A
#
# COMPACT_ATOMS: atom_id res chain seq x y z
N MET A 1 -95.05 -35.48 -25.99
CA MET A 1 -96.38 -34.84 -26.12
C MET A 1 -96.16 -33.54 -26.89
N LEU A 2 -96.16 -33.60 -28.24
CA LEU A 2 -97.30 -33.26 -29.12
C LEU A 2 -97.81 -31.82 -28.87
N ALA A 3 -98.07 -30.91 -29.81
CA ALA A 3 -98.06 -30.85 -31.28
C ALA A 3 -98.30 -29.34 -31.64
N ILE A 4 -97.66 -28.75 -32.65
CA ILE A 4 -98.20 -28.48 -34.00
C ILE A 4 -99.11 -27.23 -34.16
N ILE A 5 -98.55 -26.21 -34.86
CA ILE A 5 -99.06 -25.50 -36.07
C ILE A 5 -100.13 -24.37 -35.98
N LEU A 6 -99.90 -23.35 -36.86
CA LEU A 6 -100.80 -22.37 -37.52
C LEU A 6 -101.18 -21.09 -36.72
N ALA A 7 -101.34 -19.90 -37.32
CA ALA A 7 -101.47 -19.52 -38.72
C ALA A 7 -101.02 -18.07 -38.95
N ALA A 8 -100.49 -17.81 -40.14
CA ALA A 8 -100.44 -16.50 -40.77
C ALA A 8 -101.72 -16.31 -41.63
N ASP A 9 -102.36 -15.14 -41.56
CA ASP A 9 -103.00 -14.38 -42.67
C ASP A 9 -103.52 -13.05 -42.08
N ALA A 10 -102.93 -11.89 -42.46
CA ALA A 10 -103.49 -10.86 -43.38
C ALA A 10 -104.60 -9.99 -42.75
N ALA A 11 -104.76 -8.68 -42.97
CA ALA A 11 -104.20 -7.69 -43.88
C ALA A 11 -104.55 -6.28 -43.34
N SER A 12 -103.82 -5.24 -43.74
CA SER A 12 -104.36 -3.97 -44.29
C SER A 12 -103.25 -2.91 -44.39
N GLY A 13 -103.18 -2.25 -45.55
CA GLY A 13 -102.03 -1.44 -45.94
C GLY A 13 -101.99 -0.03 -45.36
N ALA A 14 -100.80 0.58 -45.44
CA ALA A 14 -100.59 2.00 -45.75
C ALA A 14 -99.07 2.26 -45.83
N GLU A 15 -98.69 3.03 -46.85
CA GLU A 15 -97.49 3.86 -46.94
C GLU A 15 -96.10 3.20 -46.88
N LYS A 16 -95.14 3.86 -47.51
CA LYS A 16 -93.73 3.47 -47.55
C LYS A 16 -93.18 3.43 -46.11
N ALA A 17 -93.22 2.25 -45.49
CA ALA A 17 -92.57 2.00 -44.22
C ALA A 17 -91.06 2.28 -44.37
N ALA A 18 -90.61 3.38 -43.79
CA ALA A 18 -89.19 3.62 -43.55
C ALA A 18 -88.63 2.40 -42.81
N PHE A 19 -87.44 1.97 -43.19
CA PHE A 19 -86.76 0.82 -42.59
C PHE A 19 -86.83 0.94 -41.05
N PRO A 20 -87.46 -0.02 -40.33
CA PRO A 20 -87.85 0.13 -38.93
C PRO A 20 -86.74 0.53 -37.94
N PRO A 21 -85.43 0.25 -38.15
CA PRO A 21 -84.40 0.75 -37.24
C PRO A 21 -84.02 2.23 -37.40
N PHE A 22 -84.61 2.99 -38.34
CA PHE A 22 -84.33 4.43 -38.53
C PHE A 22 -85.49 5.35 -38.14
N GLU A 23 -86.39 4.91 -37.26
CA GLU A 23 -87.43 5.78 -36.70
C GLU A 23 -86.84 6.77 -35.68
N THR A 24 -86.85 8.05 -36.03
CA THR A 24 -86.11 9.12 -35.34
C THR A 24 -86.61 9.48 -33.94
N TRP A 25 -87.78 8.98 -33.54
CA TRP A 25 -88.43 9.29 -32.27
C TRP A 25 -87.67 8.77 -31.04
N HIS A 26 -86.93 7.68 -31.16
CA HIS A 26 -86.18 7.07 -30.05
C HIS A 26 -84.76 7.63 -29.89
N PHE A 27 -84.23 8.33 -30.91
CA PHE A 27 -82.86 8.86 -30.90
C PHE A 27 -82.56 9.80 -29.73
N PRO A 28 -83.45 10.72 -29.30
CA PRO A 28 -83.17 11.59 -28.16
C PRO A 28 -82.93 10.84 -26.85
N SER A 29 -83.71 9.79 -26.57
CA SER A 29 -83.55 8.95 -25.38
C SER A 29 -82.27 8.11 -25.44
N GLN A 30 -81.97 7.53 -26.60
CA GLN A 30 -80.73 6.78 -26.80
C GLN A 30 -79.49 7.66 -26.66
N VAL A 31 -79.52 8.89 -27.21
CA VAL A 31 -78.45 9.88 -27.05
C VAL A 31 -78.32 10.32 -25.59
N PHE A 32 -79.43 10.55 -24.88
CA PHE A 32 -79.40 10.88 -23.45
C PHE A 32 -78.69 9.80 -22.63
N TRP A 33 -79.10 8.53 -22.76
CA TRP A 33 -78.46 7.43 -22.03
C TRP A 33 -77.01 7.19 -22.46
N LEU A 34 -76.68 7.39 -23.75
CA LEU A 34 -75.31 7.33 -24.24
C LEU A 34 -74.46 8.40 -23.54
N VAL A 35 -74.92 9.64 -23.47
CA VAL A 35 -74.20 10.72 -22.78
C VAL A 35 -74.06 10.44 -21.28
N VAL A 36 -75.10 9.91 -20.63
CA VAL A 36 -75.06 9.56 -19.19
C VAL A 36 -74.03 8.44 -18.94
N LEU A 37 -74.08 7.35 -19.71
CA LEU A 37 -73.16 6.23 -19.56
C LEU A 37 -71.73 6.61 -19.92
N PHE A 38 -71.55 7.31 -21.04
CA PHE A 38 -70.23 7.75 -21.50
C PHE A 38 -69.63 8.79 -20.56
N GLY A 39 -70.44 9.72 -20.05
CA GLY A 39 -70.02 10.70 -19.05
C GLY A 39 -69.64 10.05 -17.73
N SER A 40 -70.43 9.08 -17.26
CA SER A 40 -70.11 8.27 -16.06
C SER A 40 -68.80 7.50 -16.24
N LEU A 41 -68.63 6.82 -17.37
CA LEU A 41 -67.41 6.10 -17.72
C LEU A 41 -66.20 7.04 -17.79
N TYR A 42 -66.35 8.19 -18.46
CA TYR A 42 -65.31 9.21 -18.58
C TYR A 42 -64.89 9.73 -17.20
N PHE A 43 -65.86 10.01 -16.32
CA PHE A 43 -65.59 10.44 -14.95
C PHE A 43 -64.79 9.40 -14.16
N VAL A 44 -65.16 8.12 -14.27
CA VAL A 44 -64.42 7.02 -13.62
C VAL A 44 -62.99 6.91 -14.16
N LEU A 45 -62.81 6.93 -15.48
CA LEU A 45 -61.47 6.87 -16.10
C LEU A 45 -60.60 8.05 -15.69
N SER A 46 -61.17 9.25 -15.75
CA SER A 46 -60.49 10.50 -15.41
C SER A 46 -60.05 10.51 -13.94
N ARG A 47 -60.93 10.08 -13.03
CA ARG A 47 -60.69 10.26 -11.58
C ARG A 47 -60.00 9.08 -10.90
N PHE A 48 -60.07 7.87 -11.45
CA PHE A 48 -59.53 6.65 -10.83
C PHE A 48 -58.42 6.00 -11.66
N ILE A 49 -58.62 5.79 -12.96
CA ILE A 49 -57.69 5.01 -13.79
C ILE A 49 -56.44 5.82 -14.15
N LEU A 50 -56.62 7.04 -14.68
CA LEU A 50 -55.50 7.93 -15.01
C LEU A 50 -54.56 8.23 -13.83
N PRO A 51 -55.06 8.63 -12.63
CA PRO A 51 -54.17 8.90 -11.50
C PRO A 51 -53.46 7.65 -10.98
N SER A 52 -54.06 6.46 -11.10
CA SER A 52 -53.41 5.20 -10.69
C SER A 52 -52.19 4.86 -11.57
N ILE A 53 -52.33 5.04 -12.88
CA ILE A 53 -51.23 4.84 -13.84
C ILE A 53 -50.14 5.90 -13.63
N GLY A 54 -50.53 7.17 -13.47
CA GLY A 54 -49.59 8.26 -13.19
C GLY A 54 -48.76 8.04 -11.92
N ASN A 55 -49.40 7.65 -10.81
CA ASN A 55 -48.70 7.35 -9.55
C ASN A 55 -47.73 6.16 -9.68
N THR A 56 -48.03 5.16 -10.51
CA THR A 56 -47.11 4.03 -10.74
C THR A 56 -45.89 4.46 -11.56
N LEU A 57 -46.10 5.30 -12.58
CA LEU A 57 -45.01 5.82 -13.40
C LEU A 57 -44.08 6.71 -12.57
N GLU A 58 -44.65 7.65 -11.82
CA GLU A 58 -43.92 8.53 -10.91
C GLU A 58 -43.10 7.74 -9.89
N ARG A 59 -43.68 6.69 -9.29
CA ARG A 59 -42.94 5.82 -8.34
C ARG A 59 -41.75 5.13 -8.98
N ARG A 60 -41.89 4.66 -10.23
CA ARG A 60 -40.78 4.01 -10.94
C ARG A 60 -39.70 5.01 -11.29
N GLU A 61 -40.07 6.18 -11.79
CA GLU A 61 -39.14 7.25 -12.12
C GLU A 61 -38.39 7.73 -10.89
N SER A 62 -39.10 7.98 -9.78
CA SER A 62 -38.51 8.35 -8.50
C SER A 62 -37.60 7.26 -7.93
N SER A 63 -37.96 5.97 -8.04
CA SER A 63 -37.09 4.87 -7.62
C SER A 63 -35.83 4.82 -8.47
N ILE A 64 -35.95 4.90 -9.79
CA ILE A 64 -34.80 4.86 -10.71
C ILE A 64 -33.87 6.05 -10.45
N ALA A 65 -34.42 7.25 -10.25
CA ALA A 65 -33.63 8.43 -9.91
C ALA A 65 -32.90 8.24 -8.58
N SER A 66 -33.60 7.76 -7.55
CA SER A 66 -33.00 7.47 -6.24
C SER A 66 -31.91 6.40 -6.32
N ASP A 67 -32.12 5.33 -7.09
CA ASP A 67 -31.17 4.24 -7.26
C ASP A 67 -29.93 4.71 -8.04
N LEU A 68 -30.11 5.60 -9.02
CA LEU A 68 -29.02 6.19 -9.78
C LEU A 68 -28.18 7.16 -8.92
N ASP A 69 -28.83 8.00 -8.12
CA ASP A 69 -28.15 8.90 -7.18
C ASP A 69 -27.38 8.12 -6.12
N GLU A 70 -27.98 7.06 -5.58
CA GLU A 70 -27.32 6.17 -4.61
C GLU A 70 -26.13 5.46 -5.26
N ALA A 71 -26.29 4.94 -6.48
CA ALA A 71 -25.20 4.32 -7.23
C ALA A 71 -24.06 5.30 -7.53
N ALA A 72 -24.37 6.55 -7.89
CA ALA A 72 -23.38 7.59 -8.10
C ALA A 72 -22.63 7.92 -6.80
N ARG A 73 -23.34 8.07 -5.68
CA ARG A 73 -22.73 8.31 -4.37
C ARG A 73 -21.80 7.17 -3.94
N LEU A 74 -22.24 5.92 -4.12
CA LEU A 74 -21.43 4.74 -3.82
C LEU A 74 -20.20 4.64 -4.74
N ASN A 75 -20.33 5.05 -6.00
CA ASN A 75 -19.21 5.10 -6.93
C ASN A 75 -18.17 6.14 -6.48
N ASP A 76 -18.61 7.35 -6.13
CA ASP A 76 -17.74 8.42 -5.63
C ASP A 76 -17.03 8.00 -4.33
N GLU A 77 -17.76 7.40 -3.38
CA GLU A 77 -17.18 6.89 -2.14
C GLU A 77 -16.15 5.78 -2.41
N ALA A 78 -16.43 4.87 -3.35
CA ALA A 78 -15.50 3.82 -3.75
C ALA A 78 -14.23 4.40 -4.41
N GLN A 79 -14.38 5.41 -5.29
CA GLN A 79 -13.25 6.09 -5.92
C GLN A 79 -12.39 6.82 -4.89
N ASP A 80 -13.01 7.50 -3.92
CA ASP A 80 -12.27 8.22 -2.88
C ASP A 80 -11.60 7.25 -1.89
N ALA A 81 -12.27 6.15 -1.55
CA ALA A 81 -11.66 5.06 -0.80
C ALA A 81 -10.45 4.49 -1.55
N GLN A 82 -10.57 4.22 -2.85
CA GLN A 82 -9.46 3.74 -3.68
C GLN A 82 -8.28 4.72 -3.67
N LYS A 83 -8.52 6.02 -3.92
CA LYS A 83 -7.46 7.05 -3.86
C LYS A 83 -6.79 7.08 -2.49
N SER A 84 -7.56 6.99 -1.40
CA SER A 84 -7.01 7.00 -0.04
C SER A 84 -6.10 5.79 0.24
N VAL A 85 -6.47 4.62 -0.28
CA VAL A 85 -5.67 3.39 -0.17
C VAL A 85 -4.40 3.51 -0.99
N GLU A 86 -4.48 3.99 -2.23
CA GLU A 86 -3.30 4.23 -3.08
C GLU A 86 -2.31 5.20 -2.43
N VAL A 87 -2.80 6.32 -1.87
CA VAL A 87 -1.98 7.28 -1.11
C VAL A 87 -1.37 6.62 0.13
N SER A 88 -2.13 5.79 0.85
CA SER A 88 -1.65 5.10 2.04
C SER A 88 -0.55 4.10 1.73
N ILE A 89 -0.69 3.34 0.63
CA ILE A 89 0.32 2.40 0.14
C ILE A 89 1.57 3.16 -0.30
N ALA A 90 1.43 4.25 -1.07
CA ALA A 90 2.56 5.08 -1.48
C ALA A 90 3.33 5.64 -0.27
N LYS A 91 2.60 6.13 0.75
CA LYS A 91 3.19 6.65 2.00
C LYS A 91 3.88 5.55 2.80
N ALA A 92 3.30 4.35 2.87
CA ALA A 92 3.91 3.20 3.54
C ALA A 92 5.23 2.80 2.86
N HIS A 93 5.26 2.73 1.52
CA HIS A 93 6.48 2.45 0.76
C HIS A 93 7.54 3.54 0.94
N ALA A 94 7.15 4.82 0.91
CA ALA A 94 8.06 5.93 1.15
C ALA A 94 8.69 5.84 2.56
N LYS A 95 7.87 5.60 3.59
CA LYS A 95 8.35 5.45 4.97
C LYS A 95 9.24 4.22 5.18
N ALA A 96 8.94 3.12 4.49
CA ALA A 96 9.78 1.93 4.51
C ALA A 96 11.17 2.20 3.90
N ARG A 97 11.22 2.90 2.75
CA ARG A 97 12.48 3.31 2.12
C ARG A 97 13.26 4.26 3.02
N GLU A 98 12.61 5.29 3.55
CA GLU A 98 13.24 6.24 4.49
C GLU A 98 13.83 5.53 5.71
N THR A 99 13.10 4.56 6.27
CA THR A 99 13.58 3.77 7.42
C THR A 99 14.77 2.89 7.04
N ALA A 100 14.75 2.26 5.87
CA ALA A 100 15.86 1.45 5.37
C ALA A 100 17.11 2.30 5.12
N ASP A 101 16.95 3.48 4.53
CA ASP A 101 18.06 4.41 4.26
C ASP A 101 18.67 4.94 5.57
N LYS A 102 17.82 5.34 6.54
CA LYS A 102 18.26 5.72 7.88
C LYS A 102 18.99 4.59 8.61
N ALA A 103 18.50 3.36 8.49
CA ALA A 103 19.14 2.19 9.10
C ALA A 103 20.51 1.92 8.47
N ARG A 104 20.62 1.97 7.13
CA ARG A 104 21.90 1.83 6.42
C ARG A 104 22.90 2.90 6.84
N ALA A 105 22.49 4.18 6.80
CA ALA A 105 23.36 5.29 7.20
C ALA A 105 23.83 5.15 8.66
N LYS A 106 22.97 4.68 9.57
CA LYS A 106 23.34 4.43 10.96
C LYS A 106 24.33 3.27 11.09
N ILE A 107 24.14 2.18 10.35
CA ILE A 107 25.05 1.03 10.33
C ILE A 107 26.41 1.47 9.78
N ASP A 108 26.45 2.19 8.66
CA ASP A 108 27.69 2.67 8.06
C ASP A 108 28.46 3.58 9.01
N ALA A 109 27.76 4.48 9.72
CA ALA A 109 28.36 5.33 10.74
C ALA A 109 28.90 4.53 11.94
N GLN A 110 28.20 3.47 12.37
CA GLN A 110 28.69 2.59 13.44
C GLN A 110 29.91 1.77 13.01
N ILE A 111 29.91 1.26 11.78
CA ILE A 111 31.07 0.55 11.22
C ILE A 111 32.27 1.48 11.18
N ALA A 112 32.13 2.69 10.62
CA ALA A 112 33.22 3.66 10.54
C ALA A 112 33.76 4.03 11.93
N ALA A 113 32.88 4.25 12.91
CA ALA A 113 33.28 4.56 14.28
C ALA A 113 34.05 3.40 14.94
N GLU A 114 33.57 2.16 14.78
CA GLU A 114 34.21 1.01 15.41
C GLU A 114 35.51 0.63 14.70
N THR A 115 35.60 0.77 13.37
CA THR A 115 36.86 0.64 12.62
C THR A 115 37.88 1.65 13.11
N ALA A 116 37.52 2.94 13.22
CA ALA A 116 38.44 3.97 13.70
C ALA A 116 38.94 3.69 15.14
N LYS A 117 38.07 3.16 16.00
CA LYS A 117 38.44 2.76 17.36
C LYS A 117 39.38 1.55 17.38
N VAL A 118 39.10 0.53 16.56
CA VAL A 118 39.96 -0.65 16.43
C VAL A 118 41.33 -0.25 15.87
N ASP A 119 41.38 0.60 14.84
CA ASP A 119 42.63 1.10 14.27
C ASP A 119 43.46 1.83 15.34
N ALA A 120 42.84 2.71 16.13
CA ALA A 120 43.51 3.39 17.23
C ALA A 120 44.04 2.43 18.32
N GLU A 121 43.30 1.35 18.63
CA GLU A 121 43.78 0.32 19.56
C GLU A 121 44.94 -0.50 18.98
N VAL A 122 44.91 -0.79 17.68
CA VAL A 122 45.99 -1.50 16.97
C VAL A 122 47.25 -0.64 16.95
N ASP A 123 47.15 0.65 16.62
CA ASP A 123 48.29 1.58 16.63
C ASP A 123 48.92 1.68 18.01
N LYS A 124 48.10 1.76 19.06
CA LYS A 124 48.59 1.75 20.45
C LYS A 124 49.34 0.47 20.79
N LYS A 125 48.77 -0.69 20.45
CA LYS A 125 49.42 -2.00 20.67
C LYS A 125 50.72 -2.14 19.88
N LEU A 126 50.77 -1.60 18.66
CA LEU A 126 51.97 -1.60 17.83
C LEU A 126 53.08 -0.75 18.47
N ALA A 127 52.75 0.47 18.92
CA ALA A 127 53.71 1.34 19.62
C ALA A 127 54.23 0.72 20.94
N GLU A 128 53.36 0.08 21.71
CA GLU A 128 53.73 -0.65 22.93
C GLU A 128 54.66 -1.83 22.61
N ALA A 129 54.35 -2.59 21.55
CA ALA A 129 55.18 -3.71 21.09
C ALA A 129 56.55 -3.23 20.60
N GLU A 130 56.62 -2.16 19.80
CA GLU A 130 57.86 -1.55 19.33
C GLU A 130 58.75 -1.07 20.48
N THR A 131 58.14 -0.45 21.49
CA THR A 131 58.84 -0.03 22.71
C THR A 131 59.41 -1.23 23.46
N ARG A 132 58.61 -2.29 23.63
CA ARG A 132 59.04 -3.53 24.29
C ARG A 132 60.15 -4.25 23.53
N ILE A 133 60.06 -4.32 22.20
CA ILE A 133 61.09 -4.91 21.33
C ILE A 133 62.39 -4.09 21.43
N SER A 134 62.30 -2.76 21.43
CA SER A 134 63.46 -1.88 21.56
C SER A 134 64.15 -2.05 22.91
N ALA A 135 63.38 -2.12 24.01
CA ALA A 135 63.91 -2.40 25.34
C ALA A 135 64.58 -3.79 25.42
N LEU A 136 63.91 -4.83 24.91
CA LEU A 136 64.45 -6.18 24.88
C LEU A 136 65.74 -6.27 24.05
N ARG A 137 65.80 -5.57 22.92
CA ARG A 137 67.00 -5.47 22.08
C ARG A 137 68.14 -4.80 22.85
N ALA A 138 67.87 -3.68 23.54
CA ALA A 138 68.87 -2.98 24.32
C ALA A 138 69.42 -3.86 25.45
N ASP A 139 68.55 -4.59 26.16
CA ASP A 139 68.97 -5.50 27.23
C ASP A 139 69.71 -6.73 26.70
N ALA A 140 69.29 -7.30 25.58
CA ALA A 140 70.02 -8.38 24.92
C ALA A 140 71.44 -7.92 24.51
N MET A 141 71.58 -6.72 23.94
CA MET A 141 72.89 -6.16 23.57
C MET A 141 73.79 -5.92 24.79
N LYS A 142 73.24 -5.45 25.92
CA LYS A 142 74.00 -5.33 27.19
C LYS A 142 74.49 -6.69 27.70
N ASN A 143 73.62 -7.71 27.64
CA ASN A 143 74.00 -9.07 28.04
C ASN A 143 75.11 -9.63 27.14
N VAL A 144 75.06 -9.37 25.82
CA VAL A 144 76.14 -9.74 24.89
C VAL A 144 77.44 -9.01 25.22
N GLU A 145 77.40 -7.70 25.49
CA GLU A 145 78.58 -6.92 25.91
C GLU A 145 79.22 -7.51 27.19
N SER A 146 78.39 -7.87 28.18
CA SER A 146 78.85 -8.49 29.43
C SER A 146 79.49 -9.86 29.19
N ILE A 147 78.82 -10.75 28.45
CA ILE A 147 79.33 -12.10 28.16
C ILE A 147 80.63 -12.02 27.34
N ALA A 148 80.71 -11.12 26.36
CA ALA A 148 81.91 -10.91 25.56
C ALA A 148 83.07 -10.37 26.42
N GLY A 149 82.79 -9.45 27.35
CA GLY A 149 83.79 -8.94 28.30
C GLY A 149 84.32 -10.03 29.23
N ASP A 150 83.43 -10.84 29.81
CA ASP A 150 83.80 -11.95 30.69
C ASP A 150 84.57 -13.05 29.94
N ALA A 151 84.16 -13.37 28.71
CA ALA A 151 84.87 -14.31 27.83
C ALA A 151 86.27 -13.78 27.46
N ALA A 152 86.39 -12.51 27.08
CA ALA A 152 87.68 -11.88 26.76
C ALA A 152 88.63 -11.87 27.97
N GLN A 153 88.13 -11.53 29.16
CA GLN A 153 88.91 -11.62 30.41
C GLN A 153 89.36 -13.05 30.71
N SER A 154 88.47 -14.03 30.52
CA SER A 154 88.79 -15.44 30.74
C SER A 154 89.89 -15.94 29.79
N VAL A 155 89.88 -15.48 28.53
CA VAL A 155 90.93 -15.79 27.54
C VAL A 155 92.26 -15.11 27.92
N LEU A 156 92.25 -13.81 28.23
CA LEU A 156 93.44 -13.05 28.66
C LEU A 156 94.09 -13.66 29.91
N GLY A 157 93.28 -14.11 30.87
CA GLY A 157 93.73 -14.80 32.07
C GLY A 157 94.45 -16.12 31.79
N LYS A 158 94.02 -16.88 30.76
CA LYS A 158 94.69 -18.12 30.33
C LYS A 158 96.05 -17.87 29.65
N PHE A 159 96.26 -16.69 29.07
CA PHE A 159 97.53 -16.29 28.43
C PHE A 159 98.46 -15.45 29.34
N GLY A 160 98.17 -15.34 30.63
CA GLY A 160 99.05 -14.70 31.62
C GLY A 160 99.12 -13.16 31.55
N SER A 161 98.28 -12.52 30.73
CA SER A 161 98.24 -11.06 30.57
C SER A 161 97.10 -10.46 31.41
N LYS A 162 97.41 -9.52 32.31
CA LYS A 162 96.41 -8.78 33.11
C LYS A 162 96.08 -7.44 32.45
N ALA A 163 95.01 -7.39 31.66
CA ALA A 163 94.41 -6.13 31.25
C ALA A 163 93.36 -5.67 32.29
N ALA A 164 93.27 -4.37 32.56
CA ALA A 164 92.26 -3.84 33.47
C ALA A 164 90.85 -4.07 32.90
N LYS A 165 89.90 -4.42 33.77
CA LYS A 165 88.50 -4.74 33.39
C LYS A 165 87.82 -3.58 32.63
N ALA A 166 88.22 -2.34 32.93
CA ALA A 166 87.76 -1.13 32.26
C ALA A 166 88.26 -1.04 30.80
N ASP A 167 89.53 -1.36 30.54
CA ASP A 167 90.11 -1.29 29.20
C ASP A 167 89.49 -2.34 28.27
N VAL A 168 89.29 -3.56 28.76
CA VAL A 168 88.63 -4.67 28.02
C VAL A 168 87.18 -4.32 27.69
N SER A 169 86.43 -3.78 28.65
CA SER A 169 85.04 -3.33 28.41
C SER A 169 84.98 -2.21 27.37
N SER A 170 85.91 -1.23 27.43
CA SER A 170 85.97 -0.14 26.45
C SER A 170 86.28 -0.63 25.03
N ALA A 171 87.19 -1.61 24.89
CA ALA A 171 87.57 -2.20 23.61
C ALA A 171 86.41 -3.00 23.00
N VAL A 172 85.73 -3.84 23.79
CA VAL A 172 84.55 -4.61 23.37
C VAL A 172 83.43 -3.68 22.89
N LYS A 173 83.19 -2.58 23.61
CA LYS A 173 82.22 -1.54 23.20
C LYS A 173 82.57 -0.90 21.86
N SER A 174 83.84 -0.60 21.63
CA SER A 174 84.30 0.02 20.38
C SER A 174 84.16 -0.91 19.16
N VAL A 175 84.27 -2.23 19.37
CA VAL A 175 84.11 -3.25 18.32
C VAL A 175 82.64 -3.48 18.04
N LEU A 176 81.80 -3.57 19.07
CA LEU A 176 80.34 -3.72 18.94
C LEU A 176 79.67 -2.49 18.31
N ALA A 177 80.27 -1.30 18.41
CA ALA A 177 79.76 -0.07 17.78
C ALA A 177 80.13 0.08 16.29
N LYS A 178 81.05 -0.76 15.78
CA LYS A 178 81.53 -0.71 14.38
C LYS A 178 80.89 -1.75 13.45
N GLY A 179 80.12 -2.69 13.98
CA GLY A 179 79.34 -3.69 13.23
C GLY A 179 77.85 -3.42 13.33
#